data_AF-A0A2U9NRT9-F1
#
_entry.id   AF-A0A2U9NRT9-F1
#
_cell.length_a   1.000
_cell.length_b   1.000
_cell.length_c   1.000
_cell.angle_alpha   90.00
_cell.angle_beta   90.00
_cell.angle_gamma   90.00
#
_symmetry.space_group_name_H-M   'P 1'
#
loop_
_entity.id
_entity.type
_entity.pdbx_description
1 polymer ?
#
loop_
_entity_poly.entity_id
_entity_poly.type
_entity_poly.pdbx_seq_one_letter_code
_entity_poly.pdbx_strand_id
1 'polypeptide(L)'
;MSLDLPYSNDMAVNQLISTNLAAIATFENERRKERQRQGIQAAKKNGKYLGRRTVIDKKLISQVQDLKENKNLSITEISKITRKECKTIYKIPKKKYQVYFVIVNAH
;
A
#
# COMPACT_ATOMS: atom_id res chain seq x y z
N MET A 1 8.72 30.46 -17.50
CA MET A 1 7.56 31.15 -18.09
C MET A 1 6.81 31.76 -16.92
N SER A 2 6.98 33.07 -16.70
CA SER A 2 6.16 33.79 -15.73
C SER A 2 4.71 33.73 -16.21
N LEU A 3 3.78 33.56 -15.28
CA LEU A 3 2.36 33.64 -15.59
C LEU A 3 2.05 35.14 -15.70
N ASP A 4 1.85 35.65 -16.92
CA ASP A 4 1.42 37.02 -17.18
C ASP A 4 -0.05 37.16 -16.75
N LEU A 5 -0.25 37.29 -15.44
CA LEU A 5 -1.57 37.52 -14.86
C LEU A 5 -1.95 38.99 -15.03
N PRO A 6 -3.19 39.29 -15.46
CA PRO A 6 -3.69 40.66 -15.42
C PRO A 6 -3.74 41.11 -13.95
N TYR A 7 -2.88 42.07 -13.59
CA TYR A 7 -2.89 42.75 -12.31
C TYR A 7 -3.43 44.16 -12.51
N SER A 8 -4.36 44.59 -11.66
CA SER A 8 -4.92 45.94 -11.67
C SER A 8 -4.28 46.79 -10.56
N ASN A 9 -4.27 48.11 -10.70
CA ASN A 9 -3.89 48.99 -9.58
C ASN A 9 -4.99 49.08 -8.50
N ASP A 10 -6.19 48.58 -8.80
CA ASP A 10 -7.31 48.52 -7.86
C ASP A 10 -7.27 47.24 -7.00
N MET A 11 -7.18 47.43 -5.68
CA MET A 11 -7.17 46.35 -4.69
C MET A 11 -8.42 45.46 -4.75
N ALA A 12 -9.61 46.04 -5.01
CA ALA A 12 -10.85 45.27 -5.08
C ALA A 12 -10.85 44.32 -6.29
N VAL A 13 -10.32 44.78 -7.42
CA VAL A 13 -10.16 43.98 -8.64
C VAL A 13 -9.17 42.85 -8.41
N ASN A 14 -8.02 43.13 -7.76
CA ASN A 14 -7.03 42.10 -7.46
C ASN A 14 -7.56 41.04 -6.48
N GLN A 15 -8.37 41.46 -5.50
CA GLN A 15 -9.01 40.52 -4.58
C GLN A 15 -9.96 39.58 -5.33
N LEU A 16 -10.79 40.11 -6.23
CA LEU A 16 -11.71 39.32 -7.04
C LEU A 16 -10.94 38.33 -7.95
N ILE A 17 -9.90 38.79 -8.65
CA ILE A 17 -9.07 37.94 -9.50
C ILE A 17 -8.44 36.81 -8.67
N SER A 18 -7.90 37.13 -7.50
CA SER A 18 -7.27 36.15 -6.61
C SER A 18 -8.28 35.11 -6.09
N THR A 19 -9.48 35.54 -5.69
CA THR A 19 -10.55 34.64 -5.24
C THR A 19 -11.01 33.71 -6.37
N ASN A 20 -11.18 34.22 -7.59
CA ASN A 20 -11.58 33.40 -8.73
C ASN A 20 -10.49 32.39 -9.10
N LEU A 21 -9.22 32.79 -9.10
CA LEU A 21 -8.09 31.88 -9.33
C LEU A 21 -8.03 30.78 -8.27
N ALA A 22 -8.23 31.13 -7.00
CA ALA A 22 -8.30 30.15 -5.91
C ALA A 22 -9.49 29.17 -6.12
N ALA A 23 -10.66 29.67 -6.52
CA ALA A 23 -11.83 28.84 -6.81
C ALA A 23 -11.61 27.89 -8.02
N ILE A 24 -10.92 28.35 -9.06
CA ILE A 24 -10.55 27.50 -10.20
C ILE A 24 -9.57 26.41 -9.76
N ALA A 25 -8.54 26.77 -8.99
CA ALA A 25 -7.55 25.83 -8.50
C ALA A 25 -8.18 24.73 -7.62
N THR A 26 -9.13 25.09 -6.74
CA THR A 26 -9.86 24.10 -5.92
C THR A 26 -10.74 23.20 -6.79
N PHE A 27 -11.48 23.77 -7.73
CA PHE A 27 -12.31 23.00 -8.67
C PHE A 27 -11.49 21.99 -9.48
N GLU A 28 -10.36 22.40 -10.05
CA GLU A 28 -9.50 21.51 -10.83
C GLU A 28 -8.91 20.38 -9.97
N ASN A 29 -8.54 20.69 -8.72
CA ASN A 29 -8.04 19.70 -7.78
C ASN A 29 -9.10 18.64 -7.46
N GLU A 30 -10.34 19.05 -7.17
CA GLU A 30 -11.43 18.11 -6.93
C GLU A 30 -11.76 17.28 -8.18
N ARG A 31 -11.79 17.89 -9.36
CA ARG A 31 -11.97 17.17 -10.64
C ARG A 31 -10.85 16.15 -10.90
N ARG A 32 -9.61 16.45 -10.50
CA ARG A 32 -8.47 15.51 -10.63
C ARG A 32 -8.61 14.34 -9.66
N LYS A 33 -8.97 14.61 -8.39
CA LYS A 33 -9.23 13.57 -7.37
C LYS A 33 -10.36 12.65 -7.81
N GLU A 34 -11.44 13.20 -8.36
CA GLU A 34 -12.58 12.40 -8.81
C GLU A 34 -12.20 11.43 -9.94
N ARG A 35 -11.46 11.91 -10.95
CA ARG A 35 -10.94 11.03 -12.02
C ARG A 35 -9.99 9.96 -11.48
N GLN A 36 -9.13 10.31 -10.53
CA GLN A 36 -8.24 9.36 -9.88
C GLN A 36 -9.04 8.29 -9.12
N ARG A 37 -10.09 8.68 -8.39
CA ARG A 37 -10.99 7.79 -7.65
C ARG A 37 -11.69 6.81 -8.60
N GLN A 38 -12.17 7.28 -9.74
CA GLN A 38 -12.77 6.44 -10.78
C GLN A 38 -11.76 5.44 -11.36
N GLY A 39 -10.53 5.90 -11.68
CA GLY A 39 -9.45 5.04 -12.14
C GLY A 39 -9.07 3.95 -11.13
N ILE A 40 -8.96 4.31 -9.85
CA ILE A 40 -8.69 3.35 -8.76
C ILE A 40 -9.83 2.33 -8.63
N GLN A 41 -11.09 2.76 -8.72
CA GLN A 41 -12.24 1.84 -8.66
C GLN A 41 -12.23 0.83 -9.81
N ALA A 42 -11.97 1.29 -11.04
CA ALA A 42 -11.83 0.40 -12.19
C ALA A 42 -10.66 -0.58 -12.02
N ALA A 43 -9.50 -0.11 -11.53
CA ALA A 43 -8.35 -0.97 -11.26
C ALA A 43 -8.58 -2.00 -10.14
N LYS A 44 -9.33 -1.62 -9.09
CA LYS A 44 -9.77 -2.53 -8.02
C LYS A 44 -10.74 -3.59 -8.54
N LYS A 45 -11.73 -3.20 -9.34
CA LYS A 45 -12.68 -4.13 -9.99
C LYS A 45 -11.95 -5.16 -10.86
N ASN A 46 -10.90 -4.72 -11.56
CA ASN A 46 -10.05 -5.57 -12.39
C ASN A 46 -8.97 -6.34 -11.60
N GLY A 47 -8.96 -6.28 -10.26
CA GLY A 47 -8.02 -7.01 -9.41
C GLY A 47 -6.55 -6.55 -9.49
N LYS A 48 -6.26 -5.42 -10.15
CA LYS A 48 -4.87 -4.92 -10.31
C LYS A 48 -4.36 -4.20 -9.06
N TYR A 49 -5.26 -3.60 -8.28
CA TYR A 49 -4.91 -2.81 -7.10
C TYR A 49 -4.98 -3.65 -5.81
N LEU A 50 -3.95 -4.46 -5.56
CA LEU A 50 -3.87 -5.41 -4.42
C LEU A 50 -3.19 -4.82 -3.17
N GLY A 51 -2.83 -3.53 -3.19
CA GLY A 51 -2.07 -2.88 -2.12
C GLY A 51 -0.59 -3.24 -2.13
N ARG A 52 0.10 -3.03 -1.00
CA ARG A 52 1.53 -3.36 -0.85
C ARG A 52 1.72 -4.88 -0.95
N ARG A 53 2.66 -5.33 -1.78
CA ARG A 53 3.05 -6.74 -1.84
C ARG A 53 3.48 -7.22 -0.45
N THR A 54 2.99 -8.39 -0.06
CA THR A 54 3.32 -8.97 1.25
C THR A 54 4.80 -9.36 1.31
N VAL A 55 5.44 -9.05 2.43
CA VAL A 55 6.81 -9.52 2.73
C VAL A 55 6.87 -11.01 3.11
N ILE A 56 5.70 -11.62 3.30
CA ILE A 56 5.54 -13.05 3.59
C ILE A 56 5.53 -13.78 2.26
N ASP A 57 6.63 -14.45 1.96
CA ASP A 57 6.79 -15.34 0.81
C ASP A 57 6.61 -16.80 1.23
N LYS A 58 6.54 -17.71 0.25
CA LYS A 58 6.38 -19.15 0.52
C LYS A 58 7.59 -19.71 1.27
N LYS A 59 8.79 -19.19 0.97
CA LYS A 59 10.05 -19.60 1.59
C LYS A 59 10.07 -19.29 3.09
N LEU A 60 9.69 -18.07 3.48
CA LEU A 60 9.60 -17.67 4.89
C LEU A 60 8.57 -18.52 5.64
N ILE A 61 7.43 -18.85 5.02
CA ILE A 61 6.42 -19.71 5.65
C ILE A 61 7.02 -21.09 5.98
N SER A 62 7.68 -21.74 5.00
CA SER A 62 8.33 -23.04 5.20
C SER A 62 9.41 -22.95 6.27
N GLN A 63 10.28 -21.93 6.20
CA GLN A 63 11.38 -21.77 7.15
C GLN A 63 10.87 -21.56 8.58
N VAL A 64 9.83 -20.73 8.77
CA VAL A 64 9.21 -20.52 10.09
C VAL A 64 8.58 -21.80 10.60
N GLN A 65 7.95 -22.60 9.73
CA GLN A 65 7.37 -23.89 10.09
C GLN A 65 8.44 -24.86 10.58
N ASP A 66 9.51 -25.07 9.81
CA ASP A 66 10.60 -25.98 10.17
C ASP A 66 11.24 -25.58 11.51
N LEU A 67 11.47 -24.28 11.73
CA LEU A 67 12.03 -23.78 12.98
C LEU A 67 11.07 -23.94 14.16
N LYS A 68 9.76 -23.95 13.92
CA LYS A 68 8.75 -24.05 14.97
C LYS A 68 8.41 -25.50 15.33
N GLU A 69 8.24 -26.37 14.34
CA GLU A 69 7.80 -27.76 14.51
C GLU A 69 8.98 -28.71 14.77
N ASN A 70 10.04 -28.63 13.97
CA ASN A 70 11.17 -29.56 14.09
C ASN A 70 12.15 -29.14 15.19
N LYS A 71 12.35 -27.83 15.38
CA LYS A 71 13.32 -27.30 16.34
C LYS A 71 12.70 -26.70 17.62
N ASN A 72 11.36 -26.66 17.72
CA ASN A 72 10.62 -26.14 18.87
C ASN A 72 11.07 -24.75 19.37
N LEU A 73 11.55 -23.88 18.47
CA LEU A 73 12.10 -22.57 18.85
C LEU A 73 11.01 -21.56 19.24
N SER A 74 11.40 -20.59 20.07
CA SER A 74 10.55 -19.45 20.42
C SER A 74 10.41 -18.48 19.24
N ILE A 75 9.31 -17.72 19.19
CA ILE A 75 9.06 -16.74 18.12
C ILE A 75 10.16 -15.66 18.07
N THR A 76 10.72 -15.30 19.22
CA THR A 76 11.81 -14.33 19.34
C THR A 76 13.10 -14.84 18.69
N GLU A 77 13.41 -16.13 18.82
CA GLU A 77 14.57 -16.73 18.17
C GLU A 77 14.36 -16.86 16.67
N ILE A 78 13.16 -17.27 16.25
CA ILE A 78 12.78 -17.35 14.82
C ILE A 78 12.91 -15.97 14.16
N SER A 79 12.51 -14.89 14.86
CA SER A 79 12.69 -13.50 14.42
C SER A 79 14.15 -13.15 14.15
N LYS A 80 15.04 -13.50 15.08
CA LYS A 80 16.49 -13.28 14.93
C LYS A 80 17.06 -14.06 13.74
N ILE A 81 16.68 -15.33 13.59
CA ILE A 81 17.18 -16.22 12.52
C ILE A 81 16.68 -15.76 11.15
N THR A 82 15.39 -15.46 11.03
CA THR A 82 14.76 -15.07 9.76
C THR A 82 14.98 -13.60 9.40
N ARG A 83 15.53 -12.80 10.33
CA ARG A 83 15.67 -11.34 10.23
C ARG A 83 14.34 -10.65 9.91
N LYS A 84 13.24 -11.20 10.43
CA LYS A 84 11.89 -10.64 10.28
C LYS A 84 11.35 -10.29 11.65
N GLU A 85 10.67 -9.15 11.72
CA GLU A 85 10.02 -8.71 12.96
C GLU A 85 9.04 -9.78 13.45
N CYS A 86 8.97 -9.99 14.77
CA CYS A 86 8.06 -10.95 15.41
C CYS A 86 6.60 -10.75 14.92
N LYS A 87 6.18 -9.51 14.72
CA LYS A 87 4.85 -9.16 14.19
C LYS A 87 4.59 -9.74 12.80
N THR A 88 5.61 -9.82 11.96
CA THR A 88 5.52 -10.44 10.63
C THR A 88 5.38 -11.96 10.75
N ILE A 89 6.09 -12.57 11.69
CA ILE A 89 5.99 -14.01 11.97
C ILE A 89 4.60 -14.36 12.49
N TYR A 90 4.04 -13.59 13.43
CA TYR A 90 2.69 -13.82 13.95
C TYR A 90 1.59 -13.68 12.89
N LYS A 91 1.81 -12.89 11.83
CA LYS A 91 0.87 -12.76 10.71
C LYS A 91 0.84 -13.98 9.80
N ILE A 92 1.78 -14.92 9.94
CA ILE A 92 1.79 -16.16 9.16
C ILE A 92 0.66 -17.06 9.68
N PRO A 93 -0.40 -17.33 8.89
CA PRO A 93 -1.61 -17.96 9.39
C PRO A 93 -1.41 -19.45 9.66
N LYS A 94 -2.03 -19.93 10.74
CA LYS A 94 -1.94 -21.35 11.13
C LYS A 94 -2.61 -22.35 10.17
N LYS A 95 -3.49 -21.90 9.30
CA LYS A 95 -4.22 -22.80 8.38
C LYS A 95 -3.44 -23.20 7.11
N LYS A 96 -2.32 -22.54 6.80
CA LYS A 96 -1.50 -22.90 5.62
C LYS A 96 -0.59 -24.11 5.85
N TYR A 97 -0.58 -24.67 7.06
CA TYR A 97 0.29 -25.78 7.47
C TYR A 97 -0.04 -27.12 6.81
N GLN A 98 -1.31 -27.40 6.47
CA GLN A 98 -1.69 -28.71 5.93
C GLN A 98 -1.43 -28.87 4.42
N VAL A 99 -1.59 -27.79 3.65
CA VAL A 99 -1.65 -27.89 2.17
C VAL A 99 -0.25 -27.95 1.55
N TYR A 100 0.76 -27.30 2.16
CA TYR A 100 2.12 -27.31 1.62
C TYR A 100 2.92 -28.55 2.02
N PHE A 101 2.71 -29.08 3.22
CA PHE A 101 3.38 -30.30 3.67
C PHE A 101 3.00 -31.51 2.80
N VAL A 102 1.74 -31.60 2.37
CA VAL A 102 1.26 -32.67 1.47
C VAL A 102 1.85 -32.54 0.07
N ILE A 103 2.04 -31.32 -0.46
CA ILE A 103 2.54 -31.13 -1.84
C ILE A 103 4.06 -31.36 -1.93
N VAL A 104 4.83 -30.97 -0.91
CA VAL A 104 6.31 -31.09 -0.94
C VAL A 104 6.78 -32.51 -0.62
N ASN A 105 6.02 -33.30 0.14
CA ASN A 105 6.36 -34.69 0.50
C ASN A 105 5.63 -35.74 -0.35
N ALA A 106 4.94 -35.35 -1.42
CA ALA A 106 4.24 -36.25 -2.35
C ALA A 106 5.09 -36.62 -3.58
N HIS A 107 6.42 -36.63 -3.46
CA HIS A 107 7.32 -36.96 -4.56
C HIS A 107 8.45 -37.89 -4.15
#